data_AF-D5ZNP3-F1
#
_entry.id   AF-D5ZNP3-F1
#
_cell.length_a   1.000
_cell.length_b   1.000
_cell.length_c   1.000
_cell.angle_alpha   90.00
_cell.angle_beta   90.00
_cell.angle_gamma   90.00
#
_symmetry.space_group_name_H-M   'P 1'
#
loop_
_entity.id
_entity.type
_entity.pdbx_description
1 polymer ?
#
loop_
_entity_poly.entity_id
_entity_poly.type
_entity_poly.pdbx_seq_one_letter_code
_entity_poly.pdbx_strand_id
1 'polypeptide(L)'
;MEPVMLGLQGQELCTVAASAAARDEAARRAPETLARIRALIGEQCTITRWSPSTLLPVVVLVTGAASATERQRVEDVLLQAWYDAIEAFGTEHTLILEHGCETPTDRFVDEWVARLQLPDGARLMSAPMAADTARHYDQAREVRDQQMVARRPDLCLAFVRHTGEVLPLEKRASAAGIPVQRVLLS
;
A
#
# COMPACT_ATOMS: atom_id res chain seq x y z
N MET A 1 -18.06 -15.10 29.51
CA MET A 1 -17.21 -14.94 28.31
C MET A 1 -15.80 -15.23 28.77
N GLU A 2 -15.34 -16.45 28.53
CA GLU A 2 -14.03 -16.92 28.99
C GLU A 2 -12.93 -16.21 28.19
N PRO A 3 -11.77 -15.89 28.80
CA PRO A 3 -10.62 -15.42 28.06
C PRO A 3 -10.13 -16.55 27.16
N VAL A 4 -10.13 -16.30 25.85
CA VAL A 4 -9.43 -17.15 24.88
C VAL A 4 -7.94 -17.01 25.19
N MET A 5 -7.39 -17.98 25.89
CA MET A 5 -5.96 -18.16 26.09
C MET A 5 -5.30 -18.27 24.71
N LEU A 6 -4.68 -17.17 24.25
CA LEU A 6 -3.70 -17.22 23.17
C LEU A 6 -2.60 -18.18 23.62
N GLY A 7 -2.42 -19.25 22.85
CA GLY A 7 -1.51 -20.33 23.19
C GLY A 7 -0.10 -19.83 23.53
N LEU A 8 0.57 -20.60 24.39
CA LEU A 8 1.98 -20.55 24.73
C LEU A 8 2.90 -20.69 23.49
N GLN A 9 2.90 -19.68 22.61
CA GLN A 9 3.88 -19.50 21.55
C GLN A 9 4.38 -18.06 21.70
N GLY A 10 5.67 -17.91 21.99
CA GLY A 10 6.22 -16.61 22.35
C GLY A 10 5.95 -15.52 21.33
N GLN A 11 5.88 -14.30 21.81
CA GLN A 11 5.57 -13.13 21.01
C GLN A 11 6.73 -12.83 20.06
N GLU A 12 6.40 -12.50 18.82
CA GLU A 12 7.38 -12.05 17.84
C GLU A 12 7.51 -10.54 17.89
N LEU A 13 8.73 -10.05 17.92
CA LEU A 13 8.99 -8.66 17.60
C LEU A 13 9.03 -8.52 16.07
N CYS A 14 8.09 -7.75 15.50
CA CYS A 14 8.06 -7.40 14.10
C CYS A 14 8.41 -5.92 13.94
N THR A 15 9.30 -5.60 13.01
CA THR A 15 9.73 -4.23 12.73
C THR A 15 9.55 -3.89 11.26
N VAL A 16 9.40 -2.61 10.97
CA VAL A 16 9.35 -2.09 9.59
C VAL A 16 10.58 -1.20 9.39
N ALA A 17 11.29 -1.41 8.30
CA ALA A 17 12.48 -0.66 7.95
C ALA A 17 12.18 0.32 6.80
N ALA A 18 12.77 1.51 6.89
CA ALA A 18 12.65 2.55 5.88
C ALA A 18 13.55 2.30 4.65
N SER A 19 14.52 1.38 4.74
CA SER A 19 15.42 1.03 3.63
C SER A 19 15.97 -0.38 3.79
N ALA A 20 16.47 -0.96 2.69
CA ALA A 20 17.14 -2.27 2.69
C ALA A 20 18.33 -2.30 3.65
N ALA A 21 19.19 -1.26 3.65
CA ALA A 21 20.31 -1.16 4.57
C ALA A 21 19.86 -1.16 6.05
N ALA A 22 18.78 -0.45 6.38
CA ALA A 22 18.25 -0.43 7.74
C ALA A 22 17.65 -1.78 8.14
N ARG A 23 16.97 -2.47 7.22
CA ARG A 23 16.46 -3.83 7.43
C ARG A 23 17.61 -4.80 7.72
N ASP A 24 18.63 -4.78 6.87
CA ASP A 24 19.74 -5.73 6.94
C ASP A 24 20.58 -5.49 8.19
N GLU A 25 20.78 -4.22 8.57
CA GLU A 25 21.43 -3.85 9.84
C GLU A 25 20.61 -4.27 11.06
N ALA A 26 19.28 -4.09 11.02
CA ALA A 26 18.39 -4.55 12.08
C ALA A 26 18.44 -6.08 12.21
N ALA A 27 18.44 -6.81 11.10
CA ALA A 27 18.57 -8.26 11.10
C ALA A 27 19.93 -8.72 11.67
N ARG A 28 21.03 -8.06 11.28
CA ARG A 28 22.37 -8.34 11.79
C ARG A 28 22.46 -8.14 13.31
N ARG A 29 21.82 -7.08 13.82
CA ARG A 29 21.82 -6.72 15.25
C ARG A 29 20.70 -7.36 16.07
N ALA A 30 19.77 -8.07 15.44
CA ALA A 30 18.61 -8.64 16.10
C ALA A 30 18.97 -9.56 17.28
N PRO A 31 19.98 -10.47 17.19
CA PRO A 31 20.34 -11.35 18.30
C PRO A 31 20.78 -10.58 19.55
N GLU A 32 21.69 -9.62 19.39
CA GLU A 32 22.21 -8.80 20.48
C GLU A 32 21.13 -7.89 21.08
N THR A 33 20.29 -7.31 20.22
CA THR A 33 19.22 -6.41 20.65
C THR A 33 18.12 -7.17 21.39
N LEU A 34 17.74 -8.36 20.94
CA LEU A 34 16.83 -9.24 21.68
C LEU A 34 17.40 -9.64 23.03
N ALA A 35 18.69 -9.98 23.11
CA ALA A 35 19.33 -10.31 24.38
C ALA A 35 19.25 -9.14 25.38
N ARG A 36 19.49 -7.91 24.90
CA ARG A 36 19.35 -6.69 25.72
C ARG A 36 17.91 -6.44 26.16
N ILE A 37 16.92 -6.58 25.27
CA ILE A 37 15.50 -6.43 25.60
C ILE A 37 15.10 -7.44 26.67
N ARG A 38 15.51 -8.71 26.53
CA ARG A 38 15.25 -9.77 27.52
C ARG A 38 15.88 -9.46 28.87
N ALA A 39 17.13 -8.99 28.89
CA ALA A 39 17.80 -8.60 30.12
C ALA A 39 17.11 -7.42 30.82
N LEU A 40 16.58 -6.47 30.05
CA LEU A 40 15.85 -5.31 30.59
C LEU A 40 14.46 -5.67 31.14
N ILE A 41 13.72 -6.53 30.45
CA ILE A 41 12.37 -6.94 30.86
C ILE A 41 12.42 -8.04 31.94
N GLY A 42 13.48 -8.86 31.95
CA GLY A 42 13.65 -9.96 32.89
C GLY A 42 12.70 -11.13 32.63
N GLU A 43 12.31 -11.83 33.69
CA GLU A 43 11.51 -13.08 33.65
C GLU A 43 10.12 -12.91 33.00
N GLN A 44 9.64 -11.67 32.85
CA GLN A 44 8.37 -11.35 32.22
C GLN A 44 8.45 -11.22 30.69
N CYS A 45 9.65 -11.36 30.09
CA CYS A 45 9.82 -11.21 28.65
C CYS A 45 9.24 -12.39 27.87
N THR A 46 8.12 -12.14 27.20
CA THR A 46 7.43 -13.11 26.32
C THR A 46 7.98 -13.15 24.90
N ILE A 47 8.94 -12.28 24.54
CA ILE A 47 9.46 -12.15 23.17
C ILE A 47 10.50 -13.25 22.89
N THR A 48 10.12 -14.23 22.07
CA THR A 48 10.97 -15.40 21.76
C THR A 48 11.77 -15.27 20.48
N ARG A 49 11.34 -14.41 19.55
CA ARG A 49 12.03 -14.17 18.29
C ARG A 49 11.77 -12.77 17.74
N TRP A 50 12.68 -12.33 16.87
CA TRP A 50 12.52 -11.12 16.07
C TRP A 50 12.39 -11.57 14.62
N SER A 51 11.26 -11.26 13.99
CA SER A 51 11.02 -11.48 12.57
C SER A 51 11.73 -10.45 11.71
N PRO A 52 12.36 -10.84 10.58
CA PRO A 52 13.06 -9.91 9.71
C PRO A 52 12.20 -8.68 9.39
N SER A 53 12.80 -7.48 9.46
CA SER A 53 12.02 -6.27 9.18
C SER A 53 11.47 -6.33 7.76
N THR A 54 10.19 -5.99 7.58
CA THR A 54 9.65 -5.75 6.25
C THR A 54 10.04 -4.34 5.81
N LEU A 55 10.21 -4.14 4.50
CA LEU A 55 10.34 -2.78 3.97
C LEU A 55 8.97 -2.14 3.92
N LEU A 56 8.90 -0.85 4.26
CA LEU A 56 7.67 -0.08 4.09
C LEU A 56 7.31 -0.07 2.59
N PRO A 57 6.10 -0.54 2.21
CA PRO A 57 5.68 -0.47 0.82
C PRO A 57 5.46 0.99 0.41
N VAL A 58 5.62 1.25 -0.88
CA VAL A 58 5.13 2.50 -1.51
C VAL A 58 3.69 2.24 -1.92
N VAL A 59 2.75 3.03 -1.42
CA VAL A 59 1.32 2.86 -1.68
C VAL A 59 0.80 4.00 -2.54
N VAL A 60 0.26 3.66 -3.71
CA VAL A 60 -0.33 4.62 -4.64
C VAL A 60 -1.82 4.33 -4.77
N LEU A 61 -2.66 5.31 -4.48
CA LEU A 61 -4.07 5.25 -4.81
C LEU A 61 -4.25 5.50 -6.30
N VAL A 62 -5.07 4.67 -6.94
CA VAL A 62 -5.50 4.86 -8.31
C VAL A 62 -7.00 5.09 -8.34
N THR A 63 -7.42 6.16 -9.00
CA THR A 63 -8.83 6.42 -9.30
C THR A 63 -8.98 6.97 -10.71
N GLY A 64 -10.08 6.64 -11.39
CA GLY A 64 -10.32 7.15 -12.73
C GLY A 64 -11.78 7.48 -13.00
N ALA A 65 -12.00 8.19 -14.10
CA ALA A 65 -13.33 8.48 -14.63
C ALA A 65 -14.04 7.17 -15.03
N ALA A 66 -15.36 7.12 -14.81
CA ALA A 66 -16.18 5.96 -15.17
C ALA A 66 -16.22 5.70 -16.69
N SER A 67 -15.94 6.72 -17.50
CA SER A 67 -15.90 6.67 -18.97
C SER A 67 -14.50 6.53 -19.55
N ALA A 68 -13.48 6.22 -18.73
CA ALA A 68 -12.11 6.04 -19.21
C ALA A 68 -12.00 4.92 -20.25
N THR A 69 -11.37 5.22 -21.40
CA THR A 69 -11.17 4.27 -22.51
C THR A 69 -9.70 4.11 -22.91
N GLU A 70 -8.84 5.07 -22.59
CA GLU A 70 -7.42 5.09 -22.98
C GLU A 70 -6.55 4.20 -22.07
N ARG A 71 -6.72 2.89 -22.20
CA ARG A 71 -5.95 1.90 -21.45
C ARG A 71 -4.43 2.13 -21.54
N GLN A 72 -3.89 2.34 -22.74
CA GLN A 72 -2.44 2.53 -22.92
C GLN A 72 -1.92 3.73 -22.10
N ARG A 73 -2.67 4.83 -22.07
CA ARG A 73 -2.27 6.03 -21.34
C ARG A 73 -2.23 5.78 -19.83
N VAL A 74 -3.18 5.01 -19.30
CA VAL A 74 -3.18 4.58 -17.90
C VAL A 74 -1.93 3.74 -17.62
N GLU A 75 -1.68 2.72 -18.43
CA GLU A 75 -0.55 1.80 -18.28
C GLU A 75 0.82 2.50 -18.37
N ASP A 76 0.97 3.49 -19.25
CA ASP A 76 2.21 4.28 -19.37
C ASP A 76 2.49 5.09 -18.09
N VAL A 77 1.46 5.67 -17.48
CA VAL A 77 1.62 6.40 -16.21
C VAL A 77 1.92 5.46 -15.05
N LEU A 78 1.27 4.29 -15.00
CA LEU A 78 1.58 3.29 -13.98
C LEU A 78 3.02 2.79 -14.09
N LEU A 79 3.52 2.61 -15.32
CA LEU A 79 4.92 2.26 -15.56
C LEU A 79 5.87 3.36 -15.12
N GLN A 80 5.55 4.63 -15.39
CA GLN A 80 6.35 5.76 -14.93
C GLN A 80 6.37 5.82 -13.40
N ALA A 81 5.22 5.71 -12.74
CA ALA A 81 5.13 5.71 -11.28
C ALA A 81 5.94 4.57 -10.65
N TRP A 82 6.01 3.40 -11.32
CA TRP A 82 6.87 2.31 -10.89
C TRP A 82 8.36 2.62 -11.04
N TYR A 83 8.80 3.23 -12.15
CA TYR A 83 10.19 3.67 -12.30
C TYR A 83 10.56 4.73 -11.26
N ASP A 84 9.69 5.72 -11.03
CA ASP A 84 9.92 6.78 -10.05
C ASP A 84 10.03 6.21 -8.63
N ALA A 85 9.18 5.22 -8.28
CA ALA A 85 9.24 4.55 -6.99
C ALA A 85 10.56 3.78 -6.80
N ILE A 86 11.05 3.09 -7.84
CA ILE A 86 12.32 2.38 -7.77
C ILE A 86 13.50 3.34 -7.68
N GLU A 87 13.48 4.43 -8.42
CA GLU A 87 14.54 5.44 -8.36
C GLU A 87 14.61 6.09 -6.97
N ALA A 88 13.45 6.37 -6.36
CA ALA A 88 13.37 7.03 -5.07
C ALA A 88 13.65 6.10 -3.87
N PHE A 89 13.16 4.85 -3.90
CA PHE A 89 13.15 3.95 -2.74
C PHE A 89 13.99 2.68 -2.94
N GLY A 90 14.32 2.31 -4.18
CA GLY A 90 14.99 1.07 -4.52
C GLY A 90 14.01 -0.05 -4.92
N THR A 91 14.54 -1.05 -5.64
CA THR A 91 13.77 -2.18 -6.18
C THR A 91 13.15 -3.09 -5.11
N GLU A 92 13.68 -3.06 -3.90
CA GLU A 92 13.31 -3.96 -2.82
C GLU A 92 12.00 -3.55 -2.13
N HIS A 93 11.57 -2.30 -2.34
CA HIS A 93 10.28 -1.81 -1.85
C HIS A 93 9.16 -2.29 -2.76
N THR A 94 8.12 -2.87 -2.17
CA THR A 94 6.91 -3.23 -2.93
C THR A 94 6.14 -1.97 -3.29
N LEU A 95 5.81 -1.80 -4.57
CA LEU A 95 4.79 -0.83 -5.00
C LEU A 95 3.41 -1.49 -4.93
N ILE A 96 2.49 -0.87 -4.19
CA ILE A 96 1.10 -1.32 -4.04
C ILE A 96 0.20 -0.28 -4.71
N LEU A 97 -0.59 -0.74 -5.69
CA LEU A 97 -1.61 0.06 -6.35
C LEU A 97 -2.98 -0.25 -5.73
N GLU A 98 -3.48 0.63 -4.89
CA GLU A 98 -4.81 0.49 -4.27
C GLU A 98 -5.88 1.17 -5.13
N HIS A 99 -6.99 0.49 -5.38
CA HIS A 99 -8.09 1.02 -6.21
C HIS A 99 -9.46 0.49 -5.78
N GLY A 100 -10.53 1.13 -6.27
CA GLY A 100 -11.90 0.94 -5.78
C GLY A 100 -12.73 -0.16 -6.47
N CYS A 101 -12.19 -0.79 -7.52
CA CYS A 101 -12.87 -1.81 -8.35
C CYS A 101 -14.18 -1.37 -9.04
N GLU A 102 -14.33 -0.08 -9.34
CA GLU A 102 -15.59 0.48 -9.86
C GLU A 102 -15.51 0.93 -11.32
N THR A 103 -14.32 1.22 -11.81
CA THR A 103 -14.12 1.96 -13.06
C THR A 103 -13.29 1.15 -14.06
N PRO A 104 -13.34 1.49 -15.37
CA PRO A 104 -12.45 0.87 -16.35
C PRO A 104 -10.97 0.99 -15.98
N THR A 105 -10.58 2.10 -15.36
CA THR A 105 -9.21 2.35 -14.88
C THR A 105 -8.79 1.30 -13.85
N ASP A 106 -9.66 0.97 -12.90
CA ASP A 106 -9.39 -0.04 -11.86
C ASP A 106 -9.12 -1.42 -12.49
N ARG A 107 -9.92 -1.80 -13.48
CA ARG A 107 -9.69 -3.02 -14.26
C ARG A 107 -8.38 -2.99 -15.03
N PHE A 108 -8.03 -1.85 -15.64
CA PHE A 108 -6.75 -1.70 -16.35
C PHE A 108 -5.56 -1.90 -15.42
N VAL A 109 -5.64 -1.43 -14.17
CA VAL A 109 -4.62 -1.66 -13.14
C VAL A 109 -4.44 -3.17 -12.90
N ASP A 110 -5.52 -3.89 -12.61
CA ASP A 110 -5.46 -5.33 -12.36
C ASP A 110 -4.88 -6.10 -13.54
N GLU A 111 -5.35 -5.80 -14.75
CA GLU A 111 -4.88 -6.44 -15.98
C GLU A 111 -3.41 -6.10 -16.29
N TRP A 112 -2.98 -4.87 -15.99
CA TRP A 112 -1.61 -4.43 -16.18
C TRP A 112 -0.64 -5.09 -15.20
N VAL A 113 -0.98 -5.13 -13.91
CA VAL A 113 -0.17 -5.81 -12.90
C VAL A 113 -0.04 -7.29 -13.22
N ALA A 114 -1.12 -7.95 -13.66
CA ALA A 114 -1.10 -9.38 -13.99
C ALA A 114 -0.20 -9.76 -15.17
N ARG A 115 0.03 -8.84 -16.12
CA ARG A 115 0.83 -9.09 -17.34
C ARG A 115 2.27 -8.58 -17.26
N LEU A 116 2.56 -7.67 -16.33
CA LEU A 116 3.87 -7.01 -16.26
C LEU A 116 4.94 -7.98 -15.75
N GLN A 117 6.03 -8.10 -16.50
CA GLN A 117 7.21 -8.84 -16.05
C GLN A 117 8.19 -7.87 -15.40
N LEU A 118 8.48 -8.11 -14.14
CA LEU A 118 9.40 -7.29 -13.36
C LEU A 118 10.81 -7.90 -13.33
N PRO A 119 11.86 -7.08 -13.17
CA PRO A 119 13.19 -7.55 -12.81
C PRO A 119 13.19 -8.31 -11.49
N ASP A 120 14.20 -9.16 -11.29
CA ASP A 120 14.38 -9.92 -10.04
C ASP A 120 14.42 -8.99 -8.82
N GLY A 121 13.67 -9.36 -7.78
CA GLY A 121 13.60 -8.62 -6.51
C GLY A 121 12.57 -7.49 -6.48
N ALA A 122 12.17 -6.96 -7.65
CA ALA A 122 11.11 -5.96 -7.73
C ALA A 122 9.73 -6.57 -7.45
N ARG A 123 8.89 -5.82 -6.73
CA ARG A 123 7.54 -6.26 -6.35
C ARG A 123 6.52 -5.18 -6.68
N LEU A 124 5.50 -5.57 -7.44
CA LEU A 124 4.33 -4.77 -7.76
C LEU A 124 3.10 -5.58 -7.41
N MET A 125 2.13 -4.93 -6.78
CA MET A 125 0.88 -5.57 -6.42
C MET A 125 -0.29 -4.65 -6.73
N SER A 126 -1.38 -5.24 -7.22
CA SER A 126 -2.70 -4.62 -7.21
C SER A 126 -3.41 -4.98 -5.92
N ALA A 127 -3.99 -3.99 -5.25
CA ALA A 127 -4.72 -4.12 -4.00
C ALA A 127 -6.16 -3.60 -4.16
N PRO A 128 -7.04 -4.40 -4.79
CA PRO A 128 -8.45 -4.04 -4.96
C PRO A 128 -9.15 -3.90 -3.61
N MET A 129 -9.93 -2.84 -3.43
CA MET A 129 -10.74 -2.62 -2.25
C MET A 129 -12.20 -2.37 -2.66
N ALA A 130 -13.03 -3.41 -2.57
CA ALA A 130 -14.45 -3.29 -2.88
C ALA A 130 -15.21 -2.54 -1.77
N ALA A 131 -16.25 -1.79 -2.16
CA ALA A 131 -17.18 -1.19 -1.21
C ALA A 131 -18.05 -2.28 -0.55
N ASP A 132 -18.11 -2.31 0.78
CA ASP A 132 -18.94 -3.25 1.54
C ASP A 132 -20.40 -2.77 1.59
N THR A 133 -21.13 -3.03 0.50
CA THR A 133 -22.54 -2.66 0.33
C THR A 133 -23.47 -3.41 1.27
N ALA A 134 -23.09 -4.61 1.71
CA ALA A 134 -23.88 -5.40 2.65
C ALA A 134 -23.92 -4.75 4.04
N ARG A 135 -22.81 -4.13 4.46
CA ARG A 135 -22.69 -3.48 5.77
C ARG A 135 -23.07 -2.00 5.76
N HIS A 136 -22.71 -1.27 4.70
CA HIS A 136 -22.77 0.19 4.68
C HIS A 136 -23.78 0.76 3.68
N TYR A 137 -24.47 -0.08 2.91
CA TYR A 137 -25.51 0.33 1.95
C TYR A 137 -25.04 1.49 1.05
N ASP A 138 -25.77 2.60 1.02
CA ASP A 138 -25.50 3.77 0.18
C ASP A 138 -24.19 4.50 0.55
N GLN A 139 -23.68 4.29 1.77
CA GLN A 139 -22.43 4.90 2.24
C GLN A 139 -21.19 4.04 1.97
N ALA A 140 -21.35 2.84 1.41
CA ALA A 140 -20.25 1.88 1.28
C ALA A 140 -19.03 2.42 0.52
N ARG A 141 -19.28 3.17 -0.56
CA ARG A 141 -18.23 3.84 -1.34
C ARG A 141 -17.48 4.89 -0.53
N GLU A 142 -18.20 5.73 0.19
CA GLU A 142 -17.60 6.76 1.03
C GLU A 142 -16.75 6.15 2.16
N VAL A 143 -17.28 5.12 2.82
CA VAL A 143 -16.57 4.42 3.90
C VAL A 143 -15.30 3.77 3.38
N ARG A 144 -15.36 3.09 2.23
CA ARG A 144 -14.17 2.53 1.56
C ARG A 144 -13.15 3.62 1.25
N ASP A 145 -13.56 4.69 0.56
CA ASP A 145 -12.63 5.76 0.17
C ASP A 145 -11.95 6.39 1.40
N GLN A 146 -12.69 6.54 2.51
CA GLN A 146 -12.14 7.00 3.78
C GLN A 146 -11.11 6.03 4.36
N GLN A 147 -11.37 4.72 4.27
CA GLN A 147 -10.43 3.69 4.74
C GLN A 147 -9.14 3.66 3.91
N MET A 148 -9.24 3.79 2.58
CA MET A 148 -8.08 3.87 1.68
C MET A 148 -7.21 5.08 2.04
N VAL A 149 -7.82 6.25 2.22
CA VAL A 149 -7.11 7.49 2.59
C VAL A 149 -6.53 7.41 4.02
N ALA A 150 -7.22 6.76 4.95
CA ALA A 150 -6.75 6.62 6.34
C ALA A 150 -5.44 5.81 6.44
N ARG A 151 -5.12 4.98 5.44
CA ARG A 151 -3.84 4.25 5.35
C ARG A 151 -2.65 5.14 5.01
N ARG A 152 -2.87 6.43 4.72
CA ARG A 152 -1.84 7.41 4.37
C ARG A 152 -0.95 6.96 3.19
N PRO A 153 -1.56 6.70 2.02
CA PRO A 153 -0.81 6.40 0.81
C PRO A 153 0.11 7.56 0.41
N ASP A 154 1.19 7.23 -0.29
CA ASP A 154 2.25 8.16 -0.67
C ASP A 154 1.84 9.09 -1.82
N LEU A 155 0.95 8.62 -2.69
CA LEU A 155 0.49 9.34 -3.88
C LEU A 155 -0.95 8.92 -4.25
N CYS A 156 -1.69 9.83 -4.88
CA CYS A 156 -2.94 9.53 -5.56
C CYS A 156 -2.85 9.91 -7.05
N LEU A 157 -2.97 8.93 -7.94
CA LEU A 157 -3.10 9.09 -9.37
C LEU A 157 -4.58 9.20 -9.75
N ALA A 158 -4.98 10.36 -10.28
CA ALA A 158 -6.36 10.66 -10.67
C ALA A 158 -6.49 10.79 -12.18
N PHE A 159 -7.08 9.79 -12.83
CA PHE A 159 -7.27 9.73 -14.28
C PHE A 159 -8.60 10.37 -14.68
N VAL A 160 -8.56 11.59 -15.21
CA VAL A 160 -9.74 12.44 -15.50
C VAL A 160 -9.89 12.68 -17.00
N ARG A 161 -11.12 12.84 -17.49
CA ARG A 161 -11.44 13.16 -18.91
C ARG A 161 -11.32 14.64 -19.24
N HIS A 162 -11.50 15.50 -18.25
CA HIS A 162 -11.38 16.95 -18.43
C HIS A 162 -10.89 17.63 -17.16
N THR A 163 -10.28 18.81 -17.31
CA THR A 163 -9.65 19.55 -16.21
C THR A 163 -10.60 19.93 -15.08
N GLY A 164 -11.91 20.09 -15.37
CA GLY A 164 -12.93 20.36 -14.35
C GLY A 164 -13.50 19.12 -13.62
N GLU A 165 -13.15 17.90 -14.02
CA GLU A 165 -13.69 16.68 -13.41
C GLU A 165 -13.05 16.44 -12.04
N VAL A 166 -13.84 16.15 -11.03
CA VAL A 166 -13.35 15.87 -9.68
C VAL A 166 -13.79 14.48 -9.27
N LEU A 167 -12.84 13.59 -9.04
CA LEU A 167 -13.14 12.24 -8.58
C LEU A 167 -13.34 12.21 -7.05
N PRO A 168 -14.31 11.45 -6.51
CA PRO A 168 -14.54 11.40 -5.07
C PRO A 168 -13.32 11.01 -4.24
N LEU A 169 -12.57 9.99 -4.69
CA LEU A 169 -11.36 9.53 -4.00
C LEU A 169 -10.23 10.57 -4.08
N GLU A 170 -10.05 11.22 -5.24
CA GLU A 170 -9.11 12.33 -5.44
C GLU A 170 -9.37 13.47 -4.46
N LYS A 171 -10.63 13.90 -4.34
CA LYS A 171 -11.04 14.96 -3.42
C LYS A 171 -10.70 14.62 -1.96
N ARG A 172 -10.92 13.37 -1.54
CA ARG A 172 -10.60 12.91 -0.19
C ARG A 172 -9.09 12.80 0.04
N ALA A 173 -8.34 12.29 -0.92
CA ALA A 173 -6.88 12.22 -0.85
C ALA A 173 -6.27 13.62 -0.67
N SER A 174 -6.70 14.57 -1.51
CA SER A 174 -6.28 15.98 -1.40
C SER A 174 -6.64 16.59 -0.04
N ALA A 175 -7.86 16.37 0.45
CA ALA A 175 -8.29 16.88 1.76
C ALA A 175 -7.48 16.29 2.94
N ALA A 176 -6.92 15.08 2.77
CA ALA A 176 -6.06 14.45 3.77
C ALA A 176 -4.58 14.86 3.65
N GLY A 177 -4.23 15.70 2.68
CA GLY A 177 -2.85 16.15 2.42
C GLY A 177 -2.00 15.12 1.66
N ILE A 178 -2.62 14.13 1.02
CA ILE A 178 -1.92 13.18 0.15
C ILE A 178 -1.65 13.89 -1.19
N PRO A 179 -0.41 13.83 -1.73
CA PRO A 179 -0.11 14.36 -3.05
C PRO A 179 -1.03 13.75 -4.12
N VAL A 180 -1.59 14.61 -4.98
CA VAL A 180 -2.46 14.19 -6.08
C VAL A 180 -1.81 14.57 -7.41
N GLN A 181 -1.67 13.60 -8.29
CA GLN A 181 -1.28 13.81 -9.68
C GLN A 181 -2.47 13.50 -10.59
N ARG A 182 -2.94 14.55 -11.27
CA ARG A 182 -4.03 14.43 -12.24
C ARG A 182 -3.47 14.08 -13.61
N VAL A 183 -4.06 13.07 -14.25
CA VAL A 183 -3.72 12.62 -15.59
C VAL A 183 -4.92 12.84 -16.49
N LEU A 184 -4.76 13.69 -17.50
CA LEU A 184 -5.80 13.92 -18.49
C LEU A 184 -5.84 12.77 -19.50
N LEU A 185 -7.04 12.23 -19.68
CA LEU A 185 -7.45 11.24 -20.65
C LEU A 185 -8.17 11.96 -21.80
N SER A 186 -7.69 11.78 -23.04
CA SER A 186 -8.08 12.43 -24.30
C SER A 186 -9.41 11.93 -24.88
#